data_AF-A0A447G7Q1-F1
#
_entry.id   AF-A0A447G7Q1-F1
#
_cell.length_a   1.000
_cell.length_b   1.000
_cell.length_c   1.000
_cell.angle_alpha   90.00
_cell.angle_beta   90.00
_cell.angle_gamma   90.00
#
_symmetry.space_group_name_H-M   'P 1'
#
loop_
_entity.id
_entity.type
_entity.pdbx_description
1 polymer ?
#
loop_
_entity_poly.entity_id
_entity_poly.type
_entity_poly.pdbx_seq_one_letter_code
_entity_poly.pdbx_strand_id
1 'polypeptide(L)'
;MRLPAPLYGGNPESLLQFLRLEGRRVKDELWDVRSACHDWISWRAIADQSGRAHRFDLLDKHVEAPVADLSEFVAQARKLQNQLWQRAKIPDETAAIFHSIQIDLMLGQHGHLGDLVESAYEAIGNRMPIEGTETPAFPDRSVHLITISDELIHRTRLPGILFRFDQDPDALETVRAIQQAQTDQPEGYFASSSDWYHNLIGVAHYLGPLLGCLTPRFWGFHTIRTQAIVLFSLGRDLRGFGSAPMELMQLLPASDMRTRESPLTVELERTSCTDGVDWWVMRLNQMSEYLSDPTTFADANGMYSPHEHHHWLLTIDQVFGLMTSLQSAHRDFAAQRALMNNLLDIFADRIFERDLVDLCSLQWARERAAEVRGKMSKEVAALLMPAADRAVDALEHVQDGFFIQRQRGDTEVRLRMPDGRWESRSPAKAAALLLKLYRNATHGFGRRKGRGAKAKTELDTSLLIHHDGQMPADIVLLPYLYLLDTLCNPDRVRSTIMRKVATG
;
A
#
# COMPACT_ATOMS: atom_id res chain seq x y z
N MET A 1 -22.01 8.57 19.85
CA MET A 1 -21.73 7.16 19.47
C MET A 1 -22.71 6.23 20.18
N ARG A 2 -23.32 5.26 19.48
CA ARG A 2 -24.16 4.22 20.12
C ARG A 2 -23.32 2.97 20.39
N LEU A 3 -23.29 2.53 21.64
CA LEU A 3 -22.56 1.33 22.06
C LEU A 3 -23.55 0.34 22.70
N PRO A 4 -23.76 -0.84 22.09
CA PRO A 4 -24.61 -1.88 22.67
C PRO A 4 -24.18 -2.22 24.10
N ALA A 5 -25.14 -2.26 25.02
CA ALA A 5 -24.88 -2.52 26.44
C ALA A 5 -24.05 -3.80 26.72
N PRO A 6 -24.22 -4.92 25.98
CA PRO A 6 -23.47 -6.15 26.24
C PRO A 6 -22.00 -6.14 25.81
N LEU A 7 -21.54 -5.10 25.08
CA LEU A 7 -20.14 -5.03 24.65
C LEU A 7 -19.18 -5.07 25.84
N TYR A 8 -18.04 -5.72 25.63
CA TYR A 8 -16.94 -5.76 26.59
C TYR A 8 -17.37 -6.19 28.01
N GLY A 9 -18.14 -7.28 28.09
CA GLY A 9 -18.60 -7.83 29.37
C GLY A 9 -19.70 -6.99 30.04
N GLY A 10 -20.44 -6.18 29.30
CA GLY A 10 -21.46 -5.30 29.86
C GLY A 10 -20.94 -3.93 30.32
N ASN A 11 -19.69 -3.59 29.98
CA ASN A 11 -19.03 -2.37 30.43
C ASN A 11 -18.45 -1.56 29.26
N PRO A 12 -19.30 -0.80 28.53
CA PRO A 12 -18.85 0.05 27.43
C PRO A 12 -17.90 1.18 27.86
N GLU A 13 -17.93 1.62 29.12
CA GLU A 13 -17.00 2.63 29.63
C GLU A 13 -15.56 2.10 29.65
N SER A 14 -15.37 0.88 30.15
CA SER A 14 -14.06 0.22 30.13
C SER A 14 -13.59 -0.09 28.71
N LEU A 15 -14.51 -0.35 27.77
CA LEU A 15 -14.14 -0.47 26.34
C LEU A 15 -13.58 0.86 25.81
N LEU A 16 -14.26 1.98 26.06
CA LEU A 16 -13.79 3.30 25.63
C LEU A 16 -12.43 3.63 26.25
N GLN A 17 -12.26 3.39 27.56
CA GLN A 17 -10.98 3.60 28.24
C GLN A 17 -9.86 2.72 27.66
N PHE A 18 -10.14 1.44 27.42
CA PHE A 18 -9.19 0.51 26.79
C PHE A 18 -8.79 1.00 25.39
N LEU A 19 -9.75 1.48 24.61
CA LEU A 19 -9.50 2.08 23.30
C LEU A 19 -8.89 3.50 23.39
N ARG A 20 -8.51 4.00 24.57
CA ARG A 20 -7.99 5.37 24.76
C ARG A 20 -8.94 6.48 24.27
N LEU A 21 -10.24 6.23 24.38
CA LEU A 21 -11.30 7.18 24.08
C LEU A 21 -11.85 7.74 25.40
N GLU A 22 -12.11 9.04 25.43
CA GLU A 22 -12.82 9.67 26.54
C GLU A 22 -14.32 9.57 26.26
N GLY A 23 -15.03 8.85 27.13
CA GLY A 23 -16.47 8.63 27.00
C GLY A 23 -17.26 9.26 28.14
N ARG A 24 -18.33 9.98 27.81
CA ARG A 24 -19.36 10.37 28.78
C ARG A 24 -20.71 9.83 28.35
N ARG A 25 -21.34 9.03 29.21
CA ARG A 25 -22.70 8.52 28.95
C ARG A 25 -23.69 9.68 28.94
N VAL A 26 -24.46 9.79 27.85
CA VAL A 26 -25.50 10.81 27.69
C VAL A 26 -26.86 10.24 28.08
N LYS A 27 -27.27 9.13 27.46
CA LYS A 27 -28.53 8.43 27.73
C LYS A 27 -28.49 7.01 27.16
N ASP A 28 -29.05 6.02 27.86
CA ASP A 28 -29.17 4.64 27.37
C ASP A 28 -27.84 4.09 26.82
N GLU A 29 -27.77 3.75 25.53
CA GLU A 29 -26.58 3.28 24.80
C GLU A 29 -25.79 4.42 24.12
N LEU A 30 -26.18 5.67 24.34
CA LEU A 30 -25.58 6.85 23.71
C LEU A 30 -24.45 7.44 24.57
N TRP A 31 -23.30 7.58 23.94
CA TRP A 31 -22.06 8.12 24.50
C TRP A 31 -21.59 9.34 23.71
N ASP A 32 -21.23 10.40 24.43
CA ASP A 32 -20.38 11.48 23.92
C ASP A 32 -18.93 10.98 23.98
N VAL A 33 -18.21 11.03 22.87
CA VAL A 33 -16.90 10.41 22.72
C VAL A 33 -15.92 11.42 22.17
N ARG A 34 -14.73 11.48 22.78
CA ARG A 34 -13.59 12.25 22.30
C ARG A 34 -12.38 11.33 22.14
N SER A 35 -11.55 11.62 21.14
CA SER A 35 -10.28 10.93 20.96
C SER A 35 -9.14 11.85 21.35
N ALA A 36 -8.19 11.33 22.11
CA ALA A 36 -6.90 11.97 22.31
C ALA A 36 -5.88 11.47 21.28
N CYS A 37 -4.85 12.28 21.01
CA CYS A 37 -3.74 11.94 20.14
C CYS A 37 -2.85 10.89 20.81
N HIS A 38 -2.45 9.86 20.07
CA HIS A 38 -1.61 8.79 20.57
C HIS A 38 -0.66 8.31 19.49
N ASP A 39 0.51 7.81 19.90
CA ASP A 39 1.45 7.10 19.03
C ASP A 39 0.94 5.67 18.83
N TRP A 40 0.25 5.43 17.72
CA TRP A 40 -0.34 4.14 17.37
C TRP A 40 0.69 3.15 16.82
N ILE A 41 1.65 3.68 16.05
CA ILE A 41 2.71 2.93 15.39
C ILE A 41 4.04 3.56 15.78
N SER A 42 4.95 2.75 16.32
CA SER A 42 6.28 3.21 16.71
C SER A 42 7.37 2.57 15.87
N TRP A 43 8.43 3.34 15.61
CA TRP A 43 9.61 2.89 14.88
C TRP A 43 10.86 3.01 15.76
N ARG A 44 11.76 2.03 15.63
CA ARG A 44 13.09 2.04 16.25
C ARG A 44 14.13 1.46 15.30
N ALA A 45 15.25 2.15 15.11
CA ALA A 45 16.44 1.55 14.52
C ALA A 45 17.08 0.58 15.52
N ILE A 46 17.21 -0.70 15.13
CA ILE A 46 17.79 -1.76 15.96
C ILE A 46 19.29 -1.89 15.69
N ALA A 47 19.66 -1.94 14.42
CA ALA A 47 21.04 -1.99 13.98
C ALA A 47 21.18 -1.16 12.72
N ASP A 48 22.20 -0.32 12.67
CA ASP A 48 22.55 0.44 11.49
C ASP A 48 24.06 0.73 11.52
N GLN A 49 24.46 1.57 10.59
CA GLN A 49 25.84 1.94 10.37
C GLN A 49 26.19 3.29 11.02
N SER A 50 25.30 3.85 11.86
CA SER A 50 25.51 5.13 12.54
C SER A 50 26.62 5.09 13.60
N GLY A 51 27.16 3.91 13.91
CA GLY A 51 28.15 3.70 14.97
C GLY A 51 27.56 3.67 16.38
N ARG A 52 26.22 3.74 16.51
CA ARG A 52 25.52 3.47 17.77
C ARG A 52 25.56 1.98 18.08
N ALA A 53 25.56 1.65 19.37
CA ALA A 53 25.47 0.27 19.82
C ALA A 53 24.16 -0.35 19.30
N HIS A 54 24.27 -1.52 18.66
CA HIS A 54 23.10 -2.27 18.20
C HIS A 54 22.25 -2.71 19.39
N ARG A 55 20.93 -2.68 19.22
CA ARG A 55 19.92 -2.85 20.27
C ARG A 55 19.02 -4.04 20.00
N PHE A 56 19.61 -5.18 19.64
CA PHE A 56 18.87 -6.43 19.42
C PHE A 56 18.09 -6.87 20.68
N ASP A 57 18.55 -6.44 21.87
CA ASP A 57 17.87 -6.64 23.17
C ASP A 57 16.44 -6.05 23.24
N LEU A 58 16.10 -5.13 22.35
CA LEU A 58 14.76 -4.54 22.29
C LEU A 58 13.72 -5.48 21.67
N LEU A 59 14.14 -6.46 20.88
CA LEU A 59 13.23 -7.37 20.18
C LEU A 59 12.51 -8.27 21.18
N ASP A 60 13.22 -8.84 22.15
CA ASP A 60 12.63 -9.73 23.15
C ASP A 60 11.72 -8.98 24.14
N LYS A 61 11.82 -7.64 24.21
CA LYS A 61 10.99 -6.79 25.09
C LYS A 61 9.68 -6.35 24.46
N HIS A 62 9.63 -6.29 23.13
CA HIS A 62 8.57 -5.59 22.40
C HIS A 62 7.82 -6.47 21.40
N VAL A 63 8.26 -7.70 21.17
CA VAL A 63 7.72 -8.55 20.11
C VAL A 63 7.16 -9.82 20.71
N GLU A 64 5.84 -9.94 20.89
CA GLU A 64 5.26 -11.14 21.50
C GLU A 64 5.51 -12.43 20.69
N ALA A 65 5.35 -13.58 21.36
CA ALA A 65 5.39 -14.88 20.71
C ALA A 65 4.27 -15.00 19.65
N PRO A 66 4.49 -15.77 18.56
CA PRO A 66 3.42 -16.11 17.64
C PRO A 66 2.27 -16.81 18.38
N VAL A 67 1.02 -16.51 18.01
CA VAL A 67 -0.17 -17.10 18.62
C VAL A 67 -0.14 -18.63 18.47
N ALA A 68 -0.51 -19.33 19.54
CA ALA A 68 -0.49 -20.78 19.62
C ALA A 68 -1.56 -21.43 18.70
N ASP A 69 -1.19 -22.59 18.16
CA ASP A 69 -1.92 -23.46 17.22
C ASP A 69 -1.74 -23.18 15.72
N LEU A 70 -0.48 -23.22 15.30
CA LEU A 70 -0.04 -23.17 13.89
C LEU A 70 0.69 -24.45 13.48
N SER A 71 0.40 -25.61 14.10
CA SER A 71 1.21 -26.83 13.92
C SER A 71 1.37 -27.24 12.43
N GLU A 72 0.30 -27.14 11.65
CA GLU A 72 0.32 -27.40 10.21
C GLU A 72 1.13 -26.35 9.44
N PHE A 73 0.92 -25.06 9.73
CA PHE A 73 1.68 -23.96 9.12
C PHE A 73 3.17 -24.07 9.42
N VAL A 74 3.54 -24.39 10.67
CA VAL A 74 4.93 -24.60 11.09
C VAL A 74 5.56 -25.77 10.32
N ALA A 75 4.81 -26.87 10.13
CA ALA A 75 5.29 -28.01 9.35
C ALA A 75 5.51 -27.65 7.87
N GLN A 76 4.58 -26.92 7.25
CA GLN A 76 4.72 -26.43 5.87
C GLN A 76 5.89 -25.45 5.73
N ALA A 77 6.02 -24.50 6.66
CA ALA A 77 7.11 -23.53 6.67
C ALA A 77 8.49 -24.20 6.80
N ARG A 78 8.63 -25.21 7.67
CA ARG A 78 9.86 -26.01 7.78
C ARG A 78 10.18 -26.79 6.51
N LYS A 79 9.16 -27.34 5.83
CA LYS A 79 9.35 -28.03 4.54
C LYS A 79 9.87 -27.06 3.48
N LEU A 80 9.26 -25.88 3.38
CA LEU A 80 9.70 -24.82 2.46
C LEU A 80 11.12 -24.36 2.80
N GLN A 81 11.44 -24.19 4.08
CA GLN A 81 12.77 -23.81 4.55
C GLN A 81 13.84 -24.78 4.04
N ASN A 82 13.61 -26.09 4.17
CA ASN A 82 14.54 -27.10 3.66
C ASN A 82 14.76 -26.98 2.14
N GLN A 83 13.73 -26.64 1.37
CA GLN A 83 13.86 -26.42 -0.07
C GLN A 83 14.68 -25.16 -0.38
N LEU A 84 14.44 -24.07 0.36
CA LEU A 84 15.17 -22.81 0.22
C LEU A 84 16.66 -22.98 0.57
N TRP A 85 16.99 -23.78 1.59
CA TRP A 85 18.38 -24.10 1.92
C TRP A 85 19.12 -24.84 0.79
N GLN A 86 18.43 -25.66 0.00
CA GLN A 86 19.05 -26.27 -1.18
C GLN A 86 19.24 -25.26 -2.31
N ARG A 87 18.25 -24.37 -2.53
CA ARG A 87 18.34 -23.29 -3.53
C ARG A 87 19.41 -22.27 -3.19
N ALA A 88 19.59 -21.92 -1.91
CA ALA A 88 20.59 -20.97 -1.44
C ALA A 88 22.05 -21.43 -1.68
N LYS A 89 22.27 -22.71 -2.03
CA LYS A 89 23.58 -23.21 -2.47
C LYS A 89 23.90 -22.87 -3.93
N ILE A 90 22.88 -22.49 -4.71
CA ILE A 90 23.06 -22.04 -6.09
C ILE A 90 23.61 -20.60 -6.02
N PRO A 91 24.73 -20.31 -6.70
CA PRO A 91 25.22 -18.94 -6.82
C PRO A 91 24.12 -17.98 -7.31
N ASP A 92 24.13 -16.74 -6.83
CA ASP A 92 23.19 -15.66 -7.19
C ASP A 92 21.71 -15.85 -6.79
N GLU A 93 21.37 -16.91 -6.04
CA GLU A 93 20.00 -17.16 -5.59
C GLU A 93 19.67 -16.41 -4.27
N THR A 94 19.86 -15.08 -4.26
CA THR A 94 19.71 -14.24 -3.06
C THR A 94 18.31 -14.28 -2.46
N ALA A 95 17.28 -14.44 -3.30
CA ALA A 95 15.89 -14.54 -2.87
C ALA A 95 15.65 -15.72 -1.91
N ALA A 96 16.31 -16.86 -2.14
CA ALA A 96 16.18 -18.02 -1.25
C ALA A 96 16.75 -17.75 0.14
N ILE A 97 17.84 -16.98 0.22
CA ILE A 97 18.47 -16.61 1.50
C ILE A 97 17.56 -15.66 2.28
N PHE A 98 17.06 -14.59 1.64
CA PHE A 98 16.15 -13.65 2.29
C PHE A 98 14.86 -14.33 2.76
N HIS A 99 14.31 -15.24 1.96
CA HIS A 99 13.12 -15.98 2.35
C HIS A 99 13.40 -17.00 3.48
N SER A 100 14.61 -17.57 3.55
CA SER A 100 14.99 -18.38 4.72
C SER A 100 15.02 -17.53 5.98
N ILE A 101 15.63 -16.34 5.92
CA ILE A 101 15.65 -15.39 7.05
C ILE A 101 14.22 -15.06 7.50
N GLN A 102 13.30 -14.78 6.57
CA GLN A 102 11.90 -14.52 6.91
C GLN A 102 11.26 -15.69 7.66
N ILE A 103 11.46 -16.94 7.21
CA ILE A 103 10.90 -18.12 7.87
C ILE A 103 11.54 -18.34 9.24
N ASP A 104 12.87 -18.25 9.36
CA ASP A 104 13.59 -18.38 10.63
C ASP A 104 13.06 -17.38 11.65
N LEU A 105 12.92 -16.12 11.23
CA LEU A 105 12.40 -15.05 12.05
C LEU A 105 10.89 -15.06 12.22
N MET A 106 10.14 -15.94 11.56
CA MET A 106 8.71 -16.12 11.79
C MET A 106 8.44 -17.34 12.68
N LEU A 107 9.34 -18.33 12.67
CA LEU A 107 9.26 -19.53 13.49
C LEU A 107 10.07 -19.45 14.78
N GLY A 108 10.99 -18.49 14.88
CA GLY A 108 11.87 -18.31 16.03
C GLY A 108 11.11 -18.10 17.34
N GLN A 109 11.65 -18.64 18.44
CA GLN A 109 11.07 -18.47 19.77
C GLN A 109 11.30 -17.04 20.29
N HIS A 110 10.33 -16.53 21.06
CA HIS A 110 10.32 -15.15 21.57
C HIS A 110 11.61 -14.75 22.31
N GLY A 111 12.15 -15.60 23.17
CA GLY A 111 13.37 -15.32 23.94
C GLY A 111 14.70 -15.46 23.18
N HIS A 112 14.64 -15.74 21.87
CA HIS A 112 15.81 -15.87 21.00
C HIS A 112 15.69 -14.98 19.75
N LEU A 113 14.72 -14.07 19.72
CA LEU A 113 14.47 -13.26 18.53
C LEU A 113 15.61 -12.27 18.30
N GLY A 114 16.15 -11.67 19.37
CA GLY A 114 17.36 -10.84 19.31
C GLY A 114 18.52 -11.55 18.59
N ASP A 115 18.88 -12.74 19.08
CA ASP A 115 19.98 -13.55 18.54
C ASP A 115 19.76 -13.94 17.06
N LEU A 116 18.53 -14.27 16.69
CA LEU A 116 18.18 -14.63 15.32
C LEU A 116 18.29 -13.43 14.37
N VAL A 117 17.82 -12.25 14.80
CA VAL A 117 17.91 -11.02 14.00
C VAL A 117 19.35 -10.57 13.86
N GLU A 118 20.15 -10.64 14.93
CA GLU A 118 21.59 -10.36 14.89
C GLU A 118 22.30 -11.32 13.91
N SER A 119 22.02 -12.61 14.01
CA SER A 119 22.57 -13.62 13.11
C SER A 119 22.20 -13.36 11.64
N ALA A 120 20.95 -12.94 11.37
CA ALA A 120 20.49 -12.59 10.04
C ALA A 120 21.18 -11.30 9.52
N TYR A 121 21.30 -10.28 10.37
CA TYR A 121 22.00 -9.04 10.06
C TYR A 121 23.46 -9.28 9.69
N GLU A 122 24.16 -10.12 10.45
CA GLU A 122 25.54 -10.51 10.15
C GLU A 122 25.63 -11.41 8.91
N ALA A 123 24.66 -12.30 8.68
CA ALA A 123 24.63 -13.12 7.47
C ALA A 123 24.49 -12.28 6.20
N ILE A 124 23.62 -11.25 6.21
CA ILE A 124 23.48 -10.31 5.09
C ILE A 124 24.80 -9.57 4.85
N GLY A 125 25.47 -9.12 5.90
CA GLY A 125 26.74 -8.40 5.79
C GLY A 125 27.92 -9.23 5.31
N ASN A 126 28.07 -10.44 5.86
CA ASN A 126 29.32 -11.20 5.78
C ASN A 126 29.27 -12.38 4.79
N ARG A 127 28.08 -12.91 4.48
CA ARG A 127 27.93 -14.13 3.65
C ARG A 127 27.51 -13.88 2.21
N MET A 128 27.21 -12.64 1.86
CA MET A 128 26.95 -12.21 0.49
C MET A 128 28.10 -11.29 0.06
N PRO A 129 29.26 -11.80 -0.40
CA PRO A 129 30.30 -10.95 -0.97
C PRO A 129 29.87 -10.44 -2.34
N ILE A 130 30.37 -9.26 -2.73
CA ILE A 130 30.34 -8.83 -4.14
C ILE A 130 31.34 -9.73 -4.88
N GLU A 131 30.91 -10.38 -5.96
CA GLU A 131 31.79 -11.27 -6.75
C GLU A 131 33.17 -10.65 -6.99
N GLY A 132 34.21 -11.35 -6.53
CA GLY A 132 35.61 -10.98 -6.75
C GLY A 132 36.22 -9.95 -5.80
N THR A 133 35.56 -9.58 -4.69
CA THR A 133 36.12 -8.63 -3.70
C THR A 133 35.95 -9.09 -2.23
N GLU A 134 36.86 -8.68 -1.35
CA GLU A 134 36.72 -8.85 0.12
C GLU A 134 35.76 -7.82 0.75
N THR A 135 35.17 -6.94 -0.05
CA THR A 135 34.23 -5.91 0.40
C THR A 135 32.85 -6.49 0.71
N PRO A 136 32.22 -6.14 1.86
CA PRO A 136 30.84 -6.53 2.16
C PRO A 136 29.89 -6.08 1.06
N ALA A 137 28.92 -6.91 0.63
CA ALA A 137 27.97 -6.47 -0.42
C ALA A 137 26.97 -5.42 0.04
N PHE A 138 26.69 -5.39 1.35
CA PHE A 138 25.70 -4.53 1.97
C PHE A 138 26.31 -3.78 3.16
N PRO A 139 27.24 -2.83 2.89
CA PRO A 139 27.90 -2.06 3.93
C PRO A 139 26.94 -1.13 4.66
N ASP A 140 25.88 -0.65 3.99
CA ASP A 140 24.90 0.30 4.55
C ASP A 140 23.59 -0.36 5.04
N ARG A 141 23.63 -1.68 5.29
CA ARG A 141 22.46 -2.44 5.78
C ARG A 141 21.98 -1.94 7.14
N SER A 142 20.67 -2.07 7.38
CA SER A 142 20.06 -1.71 8.65
C SER A 142 18.86 -2.60 8.99
N VAL A 143 18.51 -2.63 10.27
CA VAL A 143 17.38 -3.37 10.84
C VAL A 143 16.52 -2.39 11.61
N HIS A 144 15.22 -2.46 11.36
CA HIS A 144 14.22 -1.61 11.98
C HIS A 144 13.15 -2.46 12.63
N LEU A 145 12.73 -2.04 13.83
CA LEU A 145 11.58 -2.59 14.52
C LEU A 145 10.43 -1.60 14.42
N ILE A 146 9.31 -2.08 13.89
CA ILE A 146 8.05 -1.34 13.82
C ILE A 146 7.07 -2.09 14.72
N THR A 147 6.49 -1.40 15.70
CA THR A 147 5.49 -1.98 16.59
C THR A 147 4.17 -1.25 16.50
N ILE A 148 3.10 -1.99 16.74
CA ILE A 148 1.73 -1.51 16.69
C ILE A 148 1.16 -1.62 18.09
N SER A 149 0.42 -0.61 18.52
CA SER A 149 -0.34 -0.67 19.77
C SER A 149 -1.53 -1.63 19.66
N ASP A 150 -1.80 -2.37 20.74
CA ASP A 150 -3.03 -3.14 20.92
C ASP A 150 -4.27 -2.29 20.64
N GLU A 151 -4.25 -1.06 21.16
CA GLU A 151 -5.37 -0.15 21.08
C GLU A 151 -5.72 0.22 19.63
N LEU A 152 -4.72 0.39 18.74
CA LEU A 152 -4.98 0.61 17.31
C LEU A 152 -5.71 -0.59 16.70
N ILE A 153 -5.24 -1.81 16.99
CA ILE A 153 -5.83 -3.06 16.46
C ILE A 153 -7.29 -3.18 16.85
N HIS A 154 -7.61 -2.86 18.10
CA HIS A 154 -8.98 -2.92 18.57
C HIS A 154 -9.84 -1.76 18.05
N ARG A 155 -9.26 -0.56 17.86
CA ARG A 155 -9.96 0.57 17.22
C ARG A 155 -10.32 0.28 15.77
N THR A 156 -9.45 -0.34 14.99
CA THR A 156 -9.74 -0.66 13.58
C THR A 156 -10.76 -1.80 13.41
N ARG A 157 -10.93 -2.65 14.43
CA ARG A 157 -11.98 -3.68 14.48
C ARG A 157 -13.35 -3.14 14.89
N LEU A 158 -13.39 -2.11 15.73
CA LEU A 158 -14.62 -1.59 16.31
C LEU A 158 -15.70 -1.22 15.27
N PRO A 159 -15.39 -0.57 14.13
CA PRO A 159 -16.39 -0.21 13.13
C PRO A 159 -17.13 -1.42 12.58
N GLY A 160 -16.43 -2.51 12.25
CA GLY A 160 -17.07 -3.71 11.71
C GLY A 160 -17.88 -4.47 12.76
N ILE A 161 -17.43 -4.47 14.03
CA ILE A 161 -18.22 -5.01 15.14
C ILE A 161 -19.54 -4.24 15.28
N LEU A 162 -19.47 -2.91 15.37
CA LEU A 162 -20.65 -2.08 15.52
C LEU A 162 -21.56 -2.13 14.30
N PHE A 163 -20.98 -2.12 13.10
CA PHE A 163 -21.74 -2.27 11.86
C PHE A 163 -22.49 -3.61 11.80
N ARG A 164 -21.92 -4.71 12.31
CA ARG A 164 -22.64 -5.98 12.43
C ARG A 164 -23.86 -5.85 13.34
N PHE A 165 -23.72 -5.21 14.51
CA PHE A 165 -24.86 -4.98 15.42
C PHE A 165 -25.95 -4.10 14.80
N ASP A 166 -25.58 -3.18 13.90
CA ASP A 166 -26.55 -2.36 13.17
C ASP A 166 -27.30 -3.14 12.08
N GLN A 167 -26.68 -4.17 11.48
CA GLN A 167 -27.25 -4.96 10.38
C GLN A 167 -27.95 -6.25 10.84
N ASP A 168 -27.62 -6.76 12.02
CA ASP A 168 -28.14 -8.02 12.56
C ASP A 168 -28.67 -7.83 13.98
N PRO A 169 -30.00 -7.77 14.18
CA PRO A 169 -30.60 -7.59 15.50
C PRO A 169 -30.31 -8.76 16.44
N ASP A 170 -30.01 -9.94 15.90
CA ASP A 170 -29.76 -11.17 16.66
C ASP A 170 -28.25 -11.45 16.81
N ALA A 171 -27.39 -10.49 16.45
CA ALA A 171 -25.93 -10.66 16.46
C ALA A 171 -25.40 -11.13 17.82
N LEU A 172 -25.96 -10.62 18.92
CA LEU A 172 -25.54 -11.00 20.26
C LEU A 172 -25.92 -12.45 20.61
N GLU A 173 -27.13 -12.85 20.26
CA GLU A 173 -27.62 -14.21 20.51
C GLU A 173 -26.82 -15.21 19.69
N THR A 174 -26.56 -14.89 18.42
CA THR A 174 -25.70 -15.67 17.52
C THR A 174 -24.29 -15.85 18.09
N VAL A 175 -23.63 -14.76 18.53
CA VAL A 175 -22.27 -14.84 19.11
C VAL A 175 -22.25 -15.70 20.37
N ARG A 176 -23.25 -15.55 21.26
CA ARG A 176 -23.34 -16.36 22.49
C ARG A 176 -23.61 -17.83 22.19
N ALA A 177 -24.48 -18.14 21.23
CA ALA A 177 -24.79 -19.51 20.84
C ALA A 177 -23.55 -20.23 20.29
N ILE A 178 -22.75 -19.56 19.46
CA ILE A 178 -21.49 -20.11 18.91
C ILE A 178 -20.45 -20.31 20.01
N GLN A 179 -20.28 -19.34 20.94
CA GLN A 179 -19.36 -19.49 22.09
C GLN A 179 -19.71 -20.70 22.98
N GLN A 180 -21.01 -20.99 23.12
CA GLN A 180 -21.51 -22.12 23.90
C GLN A 180 -21.42 -23.45 23.14
N ALA A 181 -21.44 -23.43 21.80
CA ALA A 181 -21.52 -24.63 20.98
C ALA A 181 -20.24 -25.49 20.96
N GLN A 182 -19.10 -25.03 21.48
CA GLN A 182 -17.81 -25.76 21.52
C GLN A 182 -17.53 -26.55 20.23
N THR A 183 -17.84 -26.00 19.06
CA THR A 183 -17.59 -26.69 17.80
C THR A 183 -16.09 -26.70 17.49
N ASP A 184 -15.56 -27.88 17.16
CA ASP A 184 -14.16 -28.10 16.73
C ASP A 184 -13.76 -27.29 15.48
N GLN A 185 -14.74 -26.62 14.85
CA GLN A 185 -14.51 -25.56 13.87
C GLN A 185 -15.20 -24.30 14.37
N PRO A 186 -14.45 -23.30 14.88
CA PRO A 186 -15.03 -21.99 15.15
C PRO A 186 -15.35 -21.33 13.81
N GLU A 187 -16.59 -21.46 13.33
CA GLU A 187 -17.10 -20.54 12.31
C GLU A 187 -16.89 -19.12 12.85
N GLY A 188 -16.07 -18.31 12.16
CA GLY A 188 -15.57 -17.05 12.70
C GLY A 188 -16.71 -16.10 13.09
N TYR A 189 -16.71 -15.64 14.34
CA TYR A 189 -17.71 -14.72 14.91
C TYR A 189 -17.95 -13.45 14.06
N PHE A 190 -16.92 -13.04 13.31
CA PHE A 190 -16.90 -11.89 12.39
C PHE A 190 -16.25 -12.29 11.05
N ALA A 191 -16.73 -13.37 10.43
CA ALA A 191 -16.16 -13.91 9.19
C ALA A 191 -16.24 -12.97 7.98
N SER A 192 -17.25 -12.09 7.93
CA SER A 192 -17.30 -11.04 6.90
C SER A 192 -16.17 -10.06 7.17
N SER A 193 -15.05 -10.24 6.46
CA SER A 193 -13.76 -9.55 6.59
C SER A 193 -12.71 -10.21 7.50
N SER A 194 -12.80 -11.50 7.87
CA SER A 194 -11.75 -12.17 8.66
C SER A 194 -10.37 -12.19 7.98
N ASP A 195 -10.31 -12.55 6.70
CA ASP A 195 -9.07 -12.58 5.91
C ASP A 195 -8.53 -11.16 5.70
N TRP A 196 -9.44 -10.20 5.60
CA TRP A 196 -9.10 -8.80 5.47
C TRP A 196 -8.60 -8.21 6.79
N TYR A 197 -9.20 -8.57 7.94
CA TYR A 197 -8.73 -8.16 9.25
C TYR A 197 -7.32 -8.68 9.54
N HIS A 198 -6.96 -9.89 9.09
CA HIS A 198 -5.58 -10.36 9.18
C HIS A 198 -4.59 -9.43 8.42
N ASN A 199 -5.02 -8.83 7.31
CA ASN A 199 -4.23 -7.89 6.53
C ASN A 199 -4.29 -6.44 7.06
N LEU A 200 -5.45 -5.96 7.55
CA LEU A 200 -5.65 -4.65 8.18
C LEU A 200 -4.83 -4.50 9.47
N ILE A 201 -4.71 -5.60 10.23
CA ILE A 201 -4.04 -5.62 11.53
C ILE A 201 -2.52 -5.78 11.37
N GLY A 202 -2.07 -6.40 10.28
CA GLY A 202 -0.67 -6.43 9.94
C GLY A 202 -0.26 -5.11 9.30
N VAL A 203 0.40 -4.20 10.05
CA VAL A 203 1.07 -3.01 9.45
C VAL A 203 1.97 -3.39 8.26
N ALA A 204 2.39 -4.66 8.17
CA ALA A 204 3.09 -5.28 7.06
C ALA A 204 2.44 -5.00 5.70
N HIS A 205 1.11 -5.03 5.63
CA HIS A 205 0.36 -4.69 4.42
C HIS A 205 0.62 -3.25 3.96
N TYR A 206 0.72 -2.32 4.91
CA TYR A 206 1.00 -0.92 4.66
C TYR A 206 2.48 -0.64 4.34
N LEU A 207 3.37 -1.60 4.55
CA LEU A 207 4.78 -1.52 4.16
C LEU A 207 5.04 -2.05 2.76
N GLY A 208 4.09 -2.74 2.13
CA GLY A 208 4.24 -3.24 0.76
C GLY A 208 4.65 -2.14 -0.23
N PRO A 209 3.94 -0.98 -0.26
CA PRO A 209 4.30 0.12 -1.17
C PRO A 209 5.64 0.79 -0.87
N LEU A 210 6.09 0.75 0.40
CA LEU A 210 7.41 1.19 0.82
C LEU A 210 8.48 0.25 0.25
N LEU A 211 8.32 -1.06 0.40
CA LEU A 211 9.29 -2.04 -0.08
C LEU A 211 9.32 -2.13 -1.62
N GLY A 212 8.20 -1.85 -2.28
CA GLY A 212 8.08 -1.78 -3.74
C GLY A 212 8.37 -0.40 -4.35
N CYS A 213 8.78 0.61 -3.56
CA CYS A 213 8.97 1.98 -4.04
C CYS A 213 10.04 2.12 -5.14
N LEU A 214 10.99 1.18 -5.20
CA LEU A 214 12.03 1.13 -6.23
C LEU A 214 11.72 0.16 -7.37
N THR A 215 10.50 -0.41 -7.43
CA THR A 215 10.14 -1.43 -8.44
C THR A 215 10.60 -1.02 -9.84
N PRO A 216 11.20 -1.91 -10.64
CA PRO A 216 11.46 -3.34 -10.42
C PRO A 216 12.65 -3.68 -9.52
N ARG A 217 13.28 -2.68 -8.91
CA ARG A 217 14.41 -2.85 -8.01
C ARG A 217 13.93 -3.10 -6.59
N PHE A 218 14.79 -3.73 -5.81
CA PHE A 218 14.50 -4.22 -4.47
C PHE A 218 15.55 -3.69 -3.51
N TRP A 219 15.17 -3.23 -2.32
CA TRP A 219 16.11 -2.62 -1.36
C TRP A 219 15.98 -3.16 0.06
N GLY A 220 14.90 -3.91 0.35
CA GLY A 220 14.64 -4.42 1.68
C GLY A 220 13.47 -5.38 1.71
N PHE A 221 13.34 -6.09 2.82
CA PHE A 221 12.24 -7.00 3.11
C PHE A 221 11.86 -6.91 4.57
N HIS A 222 10.71 -7.46 4.93
CA HIS A 222 10.25 -7.53 6.30
C HIS A 222 9.89 -8.96 6.70
N THR A 223 9.82 -9.20 8.00
CA THR A 223 9.20 -10.38 8.59
C THR A 223 8.17 -9.94 9.62
N ILE A 224 7.09 -10.72 9.73
CA ILE A 224 5.90 -10.38 10.50
C ILE A 224 5.90 -11.17 11.80
N ARG A 225 5.58 -10.48 12.89
CA ARG A 225 5.31 -11.05 14.21
C ARG A 225 3.98 -10.52 14.72
N THR A 226 3.48 -11.10 15.81
CA THR A 226 2.31 -10.56 16.52
C THR A 226 2.61 -9.10 16.89
N GLN A 227 1.90 -8.15 16.26
CA GLN A 227 1.99 -6.69 16.53
C GLN A 227 3.34 -6.02 16.28
N ALA A 228 4.27 -6.73 15.65
CA ALA A 228 5.59 -6.21 15.36
C ALA A 228 6.09 -6.67 14.01
N ILE A 229 6.96 -5.86 13.40
CA ILE A 229 7.56 -6.11 12.11
C ILE A 229 9.05 -5.81 12.25
N VAL A 230 9.87 -6.76 11.81
CA VAL A 230 11.31 -6.55 11.67
C VAL A 230 11.60 -6.33 10.19
N LEU A 231 12.05 -5.13 9.85
CA LEU A 231 12.39 -4.73 8.48
C LEU A 231 13.90 -4.70 8.32
N PHE A 232 14.39 -5.40 7.30
CA PHE A 232 15.77 -5.38 6.86
C PHE A 232 15.91 -4.49 5.63
N SER A 233 16.77 -3.48 5.73
CA SER A 233 17.26 -2.70 4.61
C SER A 233 18.62 -3.22 4.20
N LEU A 234 18.86 -3.30 2.89
CA LEU A 234 20.13 -3.69 2.31
C LEU A 234 21.09 -2.50 2.15
N GLY A 235 20.62 -1.27 2.39
CA GLY A 235 21.40 -0.04 2.22
C GLY A 235 21.71 0.34 0.76
N ARG A 236 21.25 -0.47 -0.19
CA ARG A 236 21.42 -0.29 -1.63
C ARG A 236 20.27 -0.97 -2.36
N ASP A 237 20.10 -0.64 -3.63
CA ASP A 237 19.17 -1.34 -4.48
C ASP A 237 19.80 -2.59 -5.13
N LEU A 238 18.96 -3.56 -5.42
CA LEU A 238 19.23 -4.81 -6.11
C LEU A 238 18.22 -5.00 -7.24
N ARG A 239 18.55 -5.88 -8.19
CA ARG A 239 17.57 -6.34 -9.18
C ARG A 239 16.55 -7.24 -8.48
N GLY A 240 15.28 -6.83 -8.46
CA GLY A 240 14.20 -7.62 -7.86
C GLY A 240 13.71 -8.76 -8.76
N PHE A 241 13.97 -8.67 -10.06
CA PHE A 241 13.60 -9.69 -11.04
C PHE A 241 14.85 -10.24 -11.73
N GLY A 242 14.91 -11.57 -11.86
CA GLY A 242 15.95 -12.24 -12.63
C GLY A 242 15.93 -11.83 -14.11
N SER A 243 17.08 -11.92 -14.77
CA SER A 243 17.19 -11.69 -16.22
C SER A 243 16.49 -12.78 -17.04
N ALA A 244 16.41 -14.00 -16.50
CA ALA A 244 15.72 -15.12 -17.12
C ALA A 244 14.31 -15.34 -16.50
N PRO A 245 13.34 -15.82 -17.29
CA PRO A 245 12.09 -16.34 -16.75
C PRO A 245 12.36 -17.56 -15.85
N MET A 246 11.82 -17.57 -14.63
CA MET A 246 12.06 -18.63 -13.64
C MET A 246 10.90 -19.63 -13.57
N GLU A 247 9.70 -19.24 -14.03
CA GLU A 247 8.48 -20.04 -13.96
C GLU A 247 7.89 -20.29 -15.35
N LEU A 248 7.31 -21.48 -15.58
CA LEU A 248 6.68 -21.86 -16.86
C LEU A 248 5.59 -20.88 -17.32
N MET A 249 4.89 -20.24 -16.38
CA MET A 249 3.86 -19.24 -16.68
C MET A 249 4.41 -18.00 -17.39
N GLN A 250 5.71 -17.76 -17.32
CA GLN A 250 6.37 -16.64 -18.00
C GLN A 250 6.74 -16.95 -19.45
N LEU A 251 6.46 -18.17 -19.93
CA LEU A 251 6.49 -18.51 -21.36
C LEU A 251 5.24 -18.00 -22.11
N LEU A 252 4.20 -17.59 -21.39
CA LEU A 252 3.02 -17.00 -22.00
C LEU A 252 3.38 -15.65 -22.66
N PRO A 253 2.76 -15.30 -23.80
CA PRO A 253 3.06 -14.04 -24.48
C PRO A 253 2.77 -12.84 -23.58
N ALA A 254 3.81 -12.09 -23.21
CA ALA A 254 3.70 -10.79 -22.55
C ALA A 254 4.02 -9.68 -23.55
N SER A 255 3.09 -8.74 -23.74
CA SER A 255 3.10 -7.79 -24.87
C SER A 255 4.23 -6.75 -24.89
N ASP A 256 5.12 -6.70 -23.89
CA ASP A 256 6.04 -5.55 -23.74
C ASP A 256 7.44 -5.88 -23.19
N MET A 257 7.97 -7.08 -23.45
CA MET A 257 9.37 -7.39 -23.07
C MET A 257 10.43 -6.53 -23.80
N ARG A 258 10.07 -5.77 -24.84
CA ARG A 258 11.01 -5.18 -25.80
C ARG A 258 11.53 -3.77 -25.45
N THR A 259 10.99 -3.09 -24.44
CA THR A 259 11.25 -1.65 -24.23
C THR A 259 11.51 -1.25 -22.78
N ARG A 260 11.58 -2.18 -21.84
CA ARG A 260 12.00 -1.83 -20.48
C ARG A 260 13.50 -1.67 -20.43
N GLU A 261 13.94 -0.45 -20.65
CA GLU A 261 15.23 0.00 -20.14
C GLU A 261 15.28 -0.39 -18.66
N SER A 262 16.33 -1.12 -18.27
CA SER A 262 16.52 -1.42 -16.85
C SER A 262 16.65 -0.08 -16.15
N PRO A 263 15.77 0.26 -15.18
CA PRO A 263 15.85 1.56 -14.55
C PRO A 263 17.24 1.73 -13.96
N LEU A 264 17.78 2.92 -14.13
CA LEU A 264 19.08 3.30 -13.62
C LEU A 264 19.18 2.92 -12.14
N THR A 265 20.35 2.44 -11.75
CA THR A 265 20.69 2.21 -10.34
C THR A 265 20.37 3.48 -9.55
N VAL A 266 19.63 3.33 -8.47
CA VAL A 266 19.31 4.43 -7.56
C VAL A 266 20.47 4.58 -6.60
N GLU A 267 21.10 5.75 -6.61
CA GLU A 267 22.12 6.09 -5.62
C GLU A 267 21.43 6.42 -4.31
N LEU A 268 21.52 5.49 -3.35
CA LEU A 268 21.05 5.69 -1.99
C LEU A 268 22.19 6.19 -1.13
N GLU A 269 21.92 7.23 -0.33
CA GLU A 269 22.85 7.67 0.70
C GLU A 269 22.75 6.73 1.91
N ARG A 270 23.79 6.73 2.75
CA ARG A 270 23.92 5.84 3.91
C ARG A 270 22.71 5.84 4.85
N THR A 271 22.01 6.98 4.97
CA THR A 271 20.82 7.11 5.84
C THR A 271 19.50 7.05 5.08
N SER A 272 19.49 7.04 3.75
CA SER A 272 18.26 7.08 2.92
C SER A 272 17.25 6.02 3.32
N CYS A 273 17.70 4.78 3.57
CA CYS A 273 16.80 3.70 3.99
C CYS A 273 16.25 3.93 5.40
N THR A 274 17.10 4.28 6.36
CA THR A 274 16.69 4.53 7.75
C THR A 274 15.69 5.67 7.83
N ASP A 275 16.02 6.81 7.22
CA ASP A 275 15.20 8.01 7.21
C ASP A 275 13.90 7.78 6.43
N GLY A 276 13.97 7.00 5.34
CA GLY A 276 12.80 6.62 4.55
C GLY A 276 11.81 5.73 5.31
N VAL A 277 12.31 4.76 6.10
CA VAL A 277 11.45 3.91 6.95
C VAL A 277 10.83 4.73 8.08
N ASP A 278 11.61 5.55 8.77
CA ASP A 278 11.11 6.44 9.83
C ASP A 278 10.02 7.38 9.29
N TRP A 279 10.30 8.06 8.18
CA TRP A 279 9.34 8.93 7.52
C TRP A 279 8.05 8.19 7.17
N TRP A 280 8.16 6.99 6.58
CA TRP A 280 6.99 6.21 6.20
C TRP A 280 6.14 5.82 7.40
N VAL A 281 6.77 5.31 8.47
CA VAL A 281 6.07 4.92 9.70
C VAL A 281 5.43 6.13 10.38
N MET A 282 6.12 7.27 10.43
CA MET A 282 5.55 8.52 10.93
C MET A 282 4.29 8.91 10.13
N ARG A 283 4.30 8.81 8.79
CA ARG A 283 3.11 9.10 7.98
C ARG A 283 1.99 8.09 8.18
N LEU A 284 2.30 6.81 8.36
CA LEU A 284 1.31 5.80 8.71
C LEU A 284 0.68 6.10 10.08
N ASN A 285 1.49 6.50 11.07
CA ASN A 285 0.99 6.88 12.40
C ASN A 285 0.00 8.06 12.31
N GLN A 286 0.38 9.12 11.59
CA GLN A 286 -0.49 10.29 11.34
C GLN A 286 -1.78 9.91 10.61
N MET A 287 -1.70 8.97 9.67
CA MET A 287 -2.88 8.45 8.99
C MET A 287 -3.80 7.67 9.94
N SER A 288 -3.22 6.80 10.76
CA SER A 288 -3.93 6.01 11.76
C SER A 288 -4.62 6.88 12.81
N GLU A 289 -4.09 8.07 13.12
CA GLU A 289 -4.73 9.00 14.06
C GLU A 289 -6.16 9.35 13.66
N TYR A 290 -6.42 9.72 12.40
CA TYR A 290 -7.77 10.06 11.97
C TYR A 290 -8.56 8.86 11.44
N LEU A 291 -7.89 7.85 10.88
CA LEU A 291 -8.56 6.63 10.42
C LEU A 291 -9.05 5.75 11.56
N SER A 292 -8.51 5.88 12.77
CA SER A 292 -8.97 5.12 13.94
C SER A 292 -9.83 5.96 14.90
N ASP A 293 -9.99 7.25 14.62
CA ASP A 293 -10.76 8.18 15.45
C ASP A 293 -12.25 8.16 15.04
N PRO A 294 -13.15 7.65 15.90
CA PRO A 294 -14.58 7.61 15.58
C PRO A 294 -15.18 9.01 15.38
N THR A 295 -14.59 10.07 15.93
CA THR A 295 -15.11 11.44 15.76
C THR A 295 -14.94 11.98 14.33
N THR A 296 -13.99 11.44 13.56
CA THR A 296 -13.82 11.74 12.13
C THR A 296 -15.01 11.26 11.28
N PHE A 297 -15.78 10.30 11.80
CA PHE A 297 -16.89 9.64 11.10
C PHE A 297 -18.25 9.98 11.73
N ALA A 298 -18.40 11.20 12.23
CA ALA A 298 -19.69 11.72 12.66
C ALA A 298 -20.51 12.24 11.45
N ASP A 299 -21.77 11.84 11.37
CA ASP A 299 -22.73 12.30 10.35
C ASP A 299 -23.19 13.75 10.59
N ALA A 300 -24.12 14.25 9.75
CA ALA A 300 -24.69 15.58 9.88
C ALA A 300 -25.35 15.88 11.25
N ASN A 301 -25.80 14.83 11.96
CA ASN A 301 -26.41 14.94 13.28
C ASN A 301 -25.39 14.80 14.42
N GLY A 302 -24.09 14.67 14.11
CA GLY A 302 -23.05 14.38 15.08
C GLY A 302 -23.04 12.92 15.55
N MET A 303 -23.73 12.03 14.86
CA MET A 303 -23.80 10.61 15.20
C MET A 303 -22.71 9.84 14.47
N TYR A 304 -21.95 9.04 15.22
CA TYR A 304 -20.94 8.16 14.65
C TYR A 304 -21.56 7.16 13.67
N SER A 305 -20.97 7.05 12.47
CA SER A 305 -21.34 6.11 11.41
C SER A 305 -20.33 4.96 11.30
N PRO A 306 -20.60 3.79 11.90
CA PRO A 306 -19.71 2.63 11.81
C PRO A 306 -19.52 2.12 10.38
N HIS A 307 -20.56 2.21 9.55
CA HIS A 307 -20.54 1.81 8.14
C HIS A 307 -19.52 2.64 7.35
N GLU A 308 -19.59 3.96 7.44
CA GLU A 308 -18.66 4.83 6.70
C GLU A 308 -17.23 4.66 7.20
N HIS A 309 -17.04 4.53 8.52
CA HIS A 309 -15.72 4.25 9.08
C HIS A 309 -15.14 2.93 8.54
N HIS A 310 -15.92 1.85 8.56
CA HIS A 310 -15.48 0.56 8.04
C HIS A 310 -15.15 0.62 6.53
N HIS A 311 -15.97 1.32 5.74
CA HIS A 311 -15.75 1.48 4.30
C HIS A 311 -14.47 2.28 3.98
N TRP A 312 -14.15 3.31 4.77
CA TRP A 312 -12.91 4.05 4.61
C TRP A 312 -11.67 3.22 4.95
N LEU A 313 -11.73 2.43 6.02
CA LEU A 313 -10.66 1.47 6.33
C LEU A 313 -10.45 0.48 5.16
N LEU A 314 -11.53 -0.10 4.63
CA LEU A 314 -11.50 -0.98 3.45
C LEU A 314 -10.88 -0.30 2.23
N THR A 315 -11.23 0.97 2.00
CA THR A 315 -10.73 1.74 0.86
C THR A 315 -9.22 1.94 0.95
N ILE A 316 -8.72 2.38 2.11
CA ILE A 316 -7.29 2.62 2.30
C ILE A 316 -6.51 1.31 2.22
N ASP A 317 -6.99 0.23 2.84
CA ASP A 317 -6.37 -1.08 2.73
C ASP A 317 -6.27 -1.57 1.29
N GLN A 318 -7.35 -1.40 0.53
CA GLN A 318 -7.36 -1.77 -0.87
C GLN A 318 -6.33 -0.96 -1.66
N VAL A 319 -6.13 0.34 -1.38
CA VAL A 319 -5.09 1.15 -2.01
C VAL A 319 -3.70 0.56 -1.77
N PHE A 320 -3.34 0.24 -0.52
CA PHE A 320 -2.03 -0.32 -0.21
C PHE A 320 -1.83 -1.72 -0.82
N GLY A 321 -2.87 -2.55 -0.81
CA GLY A 321 -2.84 -3.89 -1.39
C GLY A 321 -2.66 -3.86 -2.90
N LEU A 322 -3.51 -3.11 -3.59
CA LEU A 322 -3.43 -2.96 -5.05
C LEU A 322 -2.12 -2.31 -5.48
N MET A 323 -1.58 -1.36 -4.70
CA MET A 323 -0.29 -0.75 -4.97
C MET A 323 0.84 -1.78 -4.89
N THR A 324 0.87 -2.59 -3.83
CA THR A 324 1.86 -3.66 -3.66
C THR A 324 1.76 -4.69 -4.79
N SER A 325 0.54 -5.08 -5.18
CA SER A 325 0.30 -5.95 -6.33
C SER A 325 0.79 -5.32 -7.64
N LEU A 326 0.57 -4.02 -7.84
CA LEU A 326 1.01 -3.31 -9.05
C LEU A 326 2.53 -3.29 -9.15
N GLN A 327 3.21 -3.02 -8.03
CA GLN A 327 4.66 -2.97 -7.97
C GLN A 327 5.31 -4.35 -8.11
N SER A 328 4.64 -5.43 -7.67
CA SER A 328 5.13 -6.82 -7.82
C SER A 328 4.80 -7.46 -9.17
N ALA A 329 3.75 -7.00 -9.86
CA ALA A 329 3.31 -7.51 -11.15
C ALA A 329 4.18 -7.04 -12.34
N HIS A 330 5.49 -6.84 -12.15
CA HIS A 330 6.37 -6.29 -13.19
C HIS A 330 6.21 -7.05 -14.51
N ARG A 331 6.24 -8.39 -14.50
CA ARG A 331 6.18 -9.20 -15.74
C ARG A 331 4.78 -9.27 -16.39
N ASP A 332 3.73 -8.71 -15.78
CA ASP A 332 2.36 -8.70 -16.30
C ASP A 332 1.82 -7.28 -16.45
N PHE A 333 2.05 -6.69 -17.62
CA PHE A 333 1.65 -5.31 -17.90
C PHE A 333 0.13 -5.14 -18.03
N ALA A 334 -0.59 -6.17 -18.45
CA ALA A 334 -2.05 -6.13 -18.53
C ALA A 334 -2.64 -6.01 -17.12
N ALA A 335 -2.13 -6.80 -16.18
CA ALA A 335 -2.46 -6.67 -14.77
C ALA A 335 -2.05 -5.30 -14.21
N GLN A 336 -0.82 -4.82 -14.47
CA GLN A 336 -0.39 -3.51 -13.99
C GLN A 336 -1.29 -2.37 -14.47
N ARG A 337 -1.71 -2.38 -15.74
CA ARG A 337 -2.65 -1.38 -16.28
C ARG A 337 -4.04 -1.46 -15.63
N ALA A 338 -4.56 -2.68 -15.41
CA ALA A 338 -5.83 -2.85 -14.74
C ALA A 338 -5.78 -2.34 -13.28
N LEU A 339 -4.70 -2.67 -12.56
CA LEU A 339 -4.45 -2.21 -11.20
C LEU A 339 -4.27 -0.68 -11.15
N MET A 340 -3.50 -0.11 -12.09
CA MET A 340 -3.32 1.34 -12.21
C MET A 340 -4.67 2.05 -12.34
N ASN A 341 -5.52 1.58 -13.26
CA ASN A 341 -6.84 2.18 -13.50
C ASN A 341 -7.72 2.13 -12.25
N ASN A 342 -7.77 0.98 -11.57
CA ASN A 342 -8.54 0.83 -10.34
C ASN A 342 -8.03 1.78 -9.24
N LEU A 343 -6.71 1.89 -9.07
CA LEU A 343 -6.11 2.81 -8.10
C LEU A 343 -6.42 4.28 -8.44
N LEU A 344 -6.28 4.69 -9.70
CA LEU A 344 -6.61 6.05 -10.12
C LEU A 344 -8.09 6.38 -9.89
N ASP A 345 -8.99 5.41 -10.07
CA ASP A 345 -10.41 5.59 -9.77
C ASP A 345 -10.67 5.80 -8.28
N ILE A 346 -10.02 5.01 -7.41
CA ILE A 346 -10.11 5.20 -5.96
C ILE A 346 -9.58 6.58 -5.57
N PHE A 347 -8.43 7.00 -6.10
CA PHE A 347 -7.87 8.33 -5.82
C PHE A 347 -8.77 9.46 -6.33
N ALA A 348 -9.27 9.36 -7.56
CA ALA A 348 -10.16 10.33 -8.17
C ALA A 348 -11.46 10.48 -7.38
N ASP A 349 -12.19 9.38 -7.19
CA ASP A 349 -13.56 9.42 -6.67
C ASP A 349 -13.59 9.57 -5.14
N ARG A 350 -12.75 8.82 -4.42
CA ARG A 350 -12.82 8.73 -2.95
C ARG A 350 -11.90 9.72 -2.25
N ILE A 351 -10.63 9.81 -2.65
CA ILE A 351 -9.60 10.52 -1.88
C ILE A 351 -9.49 12.00 -2.25
N PHE A 352 -9.44 12.32 -3.55
CA PHE A 352 -9.24 13.69 -4.04
C PHE A 352 -10.51 14.41 -4.50
N GLU A 353 -11.59 13.68 -4.76
CA GLU A 353 -12.85 14.22 -5.31
C GLU A 353 -12.63 15.02 -6.61
N ARG A 354 -11.95 14.40 -7.58
CA ARG A 354 -11.58 14.99 -8.87
C ARG A 354 -11.91 14.06 -10.03
N ASP A 355 -12.05 14.60 -11.24
CA ASP A 355 -12.13 13.75 -12.44
C ASP A 355 -10.77 13.08 -12.67
N LEU A 356 -10.81 11.81 -13.08
CA LEU A 356 -9.66 11.06 -13.57
C LEU A 356 -8.82 11.83 -14.59
N VAL A 357 -9.45 12.63 -15.48
CA VAL A 357 -8.70 13.43 -16.47
C VAL A 357 -7.75 14.42 -15.79
N ASP A 358 -8.11 14.94 -14.61
CA ASP A 358 -7.25 15.87 -13.89
C ASP A 358 -6.08 15.12 -13.23
N LEU A 359 -6.33 13.91 -12.72
CA LEU A 359 -5.27 13.01 -12.23
C LEU A 359 -4.33 12.53 -13.34
N CYS A 360 -4.75 12.55 -14.60
CA CYS A 360 -3.89 12.20 -15.73
C CYS A 360 -3.24 13.42 -16.41
N SER A 361 -3.36 14.61 -15.82
CA SER A 361 -2.70 15.83 -16.32
C SER A 361 -1.24 15.88 -15.85
N LEU A 362 -0.30 16.12 -16.77
CA LEU A 362 1.12 16.30 -16.40
C LEU A 362 1.35 17.51 -15.51
N GLN A 363 0.61 18.61 -15.73
CA GLN A 363 0.73 19.77 -14.87
C GLN A 363 0.39 19.38 -13.43
N TRP A 364 -0.74 18.68 -13.24
CA TRP A 364 -1.16 18.22 -11.92
C TRP A 364 -0.15 17.26 -11.31
N ALA A 365 0.31 16.26 -12.07
CA ALA A 365 1.29 15.29 -11.61
C ALA A 365 2.61 15.97 -11.19
N ARG A 366 3.11 16.95 -11.95
CA ARG A 366 4.31 17.73 -11.60
C ARG A 366 4.11 18.56 -10.34
N GLU A 367 2.97 19.23 -10.21
CA GLU A 367 2.62 20.01 -9.01
C GLU A 367 2.57 19.10 -7.76
N ARG A 368 1.93 17.93 -7.87
CA ARG A 368 1.89 16.94 -6.78
C ARG A 368 3.28 16.40 -6.45
N ALA A 369 4.09 16.05 -7.44
CA ALA A 369 5.44 15.54 -7.25
C ALA A 369 6.34 16.57 -6.56
N ALA A 370 6.23 17.84 -6.95
CA ALA A 370 6.95 18.94 -6.30
C ALA A 370 6.49 19.15 -4.85
N GLU A 371 5.18 19.10 -4.58
CA GLU A 371 4.64 19.22 -3.22
C GLU A 371 5.11 18.08 -2.32
N VAL A 372 5.02 16.83 -2.80
CA VAL A 372 5.49 15.64 -2.08
C VAL A 372 6.97 15.75 -1.77
N ARG A 373 7.80 16.08 -2.77
CA ARG A 373 9.24 16.25 -2.59
C ARG A 373 9.56 17.37 -1.58
N GLY A 374 8.80 18.46 -1.58
CA GLY A 374 8.95 19.56 -0.63
C GLY A 374 8.66 19.18 0.83
N LYS A 375 8.04 18.02 1.08
CA LYS A 375 7.71 17.49 2.41
C LYS A 375 8.62 16.32 2.84
N MET A 376 9.67 16.06 2.09
CA MET A 376 10.67 15.03 2.33
C MET A 376 12.04 15.67 2.48
N SER A 377 12.91 15.07 3.29
CA SER A 377 14.35 15.37 3.20
C SER A 377 14.90 14.81 1.88
N LYS A 378 16.14 15.20 1.54
CA LYS A 378 16.80 14.70 0.33
C LYS A 378 16.97 13.18 0.38
N GLU A 379 17.31 12.67 1.54
CA GLU A 379 17.60 11.26 1.82
C GLU A 379 16.34 10.40 1.69
N VAL A 380 15.21 10.89 2.23
CA VAL A 380 13.88 10.27 2.09
C VAL A 380 13.43 10.27 0.63
N ALA A 381 13.57 11.42 -0.05
CA ALA A 381 13.17 11.55 -1.45
C ALA A 381 14.00 10.64 -2.37
N ALA A 382 15.29 10.43 -2.08
CA ALA A 382 16.15 9.52 -2.83
C ALA A 382 15.63 8.08 -2.82
N LEU A 383 15.00 7.63 -1.74
CA LEU A 383 14.38 6.31 -1.65
C LEU A 383 12.96 6.29 -2.24
N LEU A 384 12.12 7.27 -1.91
CA LEU A 384 10.67 7.19 -2.18
C LEU A 384 10.23 7.81 -3.50
N MET A 385 10.94 8.80 -4.04
CA MET A 385 10.52 9.48 -5.27
C MET A 385 10.84 8.77 -6.59
N PRO A 386 11.85 7.88 -6.73
CA PRO A 386 12.26 7.38 -8.05
C PRO A 386 11.13 6.79 -8.90
N ALA A 387 10.23 5.99 -8.33
CA ALA A 387 9.08 5.45 -9.09
C ALA A 387 8.06 6.52 -9.48
N ALA A 388 7.82 7.51 -8.61
CA ALA A 388 6.91 8.61 -8.90
C ALA A 388 7.47 9.52 -10.00
N ASP A 389 8.78 9.81 -9.98
CA ASP A 389 9.45 10.62 -10.99
C ASP A 389 9.37 9.95 -12.36
N ARG A 390 9.68 8.65 -12.45
CA ARG A 390 9.56 7.90 -13.71
C ARG A 390 8.12 7.85 -14.22
N ALA A 391 7.13 7.84 -13.34
CA ALA A 391 5.72 7.92 -13.75
C ALA A 391 5.35 9.28 -14.35
N VAL A 392 5.89 10.37 -13.79
CA VAL A 392 5.71 11.73 -14.31
C VAL A 392 6.40 11.88 -15.67
N ASP A 393 7.62 11.37 -15.80
CA ASP A 393 8.36 11.35 -17.07
C ASP A 393 7.61 10.52 -18.11
N ALA A 394 7.11 9.33 -17.74
CA ALA A 394 6.27 8.51 -18.60
C ALA A 394 5.01 9.25 -19.07
N LEU A 395 4.38 10.05 -18.20
CA LEU A 395 3.21 10.85 -18.58
C LEU A 395 3.56 11.96 -19.57
N GLU A 396 4.76 12.55 -19.50
CA GLU A 396 5.27 13.48 -20.51
C GLU A 396 5.50 12.77 -21.86
N HIS A 397 6.09 11.58 -21.85
CA HIS A 397 6.29 10.78 -23.08
C HIS A 397 4.96 10.40 -23.76
N VAL A 398 3.87 10.19 -23.00
CA VAL A 398 2.53 10.01 -23.60
C VAL A 398 2.06 11.28 -24.31
N GLN A 399 2.38 12.48 -23.83
CA GLN A 399 2.02 13.72 -24.54
C GLN A 399 2.79 13.86 -25.86
N ASP A 400 4.01 13.34 -25.87
CA ASP A 400 4.89 13.36 -27.00
C ASP A 400 4.44 12.42 -28.15
N GLY A 401 3.57 11.45 -27.84
CA GLY A 401 3.03 10.51 -28.83
C GLY A 401 2.04 11.10 -29.83
N PHE A 402 1.60 12.36 -29.65
CA PHE A 402 0.68 13.06 -30.57
C PHE A 402 1.36 13.52 -31.88
N PHE A 403 1.80 12.55 -32.70
CA PHE A 403 2.66 12.76 -33.86
C PHE A 403 2.07 13.69 -34.94
N ILE A 404 0.74 13.72 -35.13
CA ILE A 404 0.11 14.59 -36.15
C ILE A 404 0.30 16.08 -35.81
N GLN A 405 0.16 16.44 -34.53
CA GLN A 405 0.39 17.81 -34.07
C GLN A 405 1.85 18.21 -34.30
N ARG A 406 2.79 17.32 -33.98
CA ARG A 406 4.23 17.53 -34.22
C ARG A 406 4.58 17.67 -35.70
N GLN A 407 4.05 16.81 -36.56
CA GLN A 407 4.27 16.88 -38.02
C GLN A 407 3.79 18.19 -38.64
N ARG A 408 2.76 18.82 -38.05
CA ARG A 408 2.22 20.10 -38.51
C ARG A 408 2.92 21.31 -37.89
N GLY A 409 3.74 21.12 -36.85
CA GLY A 409 4.29 22.22 -36.07
C GLY A 409 3.23 22.99 -35.27
N ASP A 410 2.07 22.38 -35.02
CA ASP A 410 0.98 22.99 -34.25
C ASP A 410 1.36 23.01 -32.76
N THR A 411 0.82 23.93 -31.95
CA THR A 411 0.99 23.90 -30.47
C THR A 411 -0.10 23.09 -29.77
N GLU A 412 -1.19 22.79 -30.46
CA GLU A 412 -2.38 22.13 -29.91
C GLU A 412 -2.78 20.90 -30.75
N VAL A 413 -3.36 19.91 -30.09
CA VAL A 413 -3.95 18.73 -30.74
C VAL A 413 -5.36 19.08 -31.19
N ARG A 414 -5.57 19.11 -32.51
CA ARG A 414 -6.88 19.37 -33.11
C ARG A 414 -7.69 18.07 -33.17
N LEU A 415 -8.71 17.96 -32.33
CA LEU A 415 -9.58 16.79 -32.25
C LEU A 415 -10.92 17.06 -32.92
N ARG A 416 -11.45 16.04 -33.61
CA ARG A 416 -12.79 16.09 -34.17
C ARG A 416 -13.79 15.67 -33.09
N MET A 417 -14.72 16.55 -32.80
CA MET A 417 -15.74 16.35 -31.78
C MET A 417 -16.95 15.59 -32.35
N PRO A 418 -17.81 15.05 -31.48
CA PRO A 418 -18.99 14.29 -31.88
C PRO A 418 -20.03 15.01 -32.74
N ASP A 419 -20.06 16.33 -32.66
CA ASP A 419 -20.95 17.20 -33.43
C ASP A 419 -20.33 17.61 -34.78
N GLY A 420 -19.18 17.02 -35.14
CA GLY A 420 -18.42 17.32 -36.35
C GLY A 420 -17.56 18.58 -36.25
N ARG A 421 -17.61 19.32 -35.13
CA ARG A 421 -16.77 20.51 -34.93
C ARG A 421 -15.33 20.10 -34.64
N TRP A 422 -14.39 20.98 -34.96
CA TRP A 422 -13.00 20.81 -34.54
C TRP A 422 -12.75 21.57 -33.25
N GLU A 423 -12.09 20.92 -32.30
CA GLU A 423 -11.67 21.54 -31.04
C GLU A 423 -10.17 21.34 -30.84
N SER A 424 -9.48 22.43 -30.52
CA SER A 424 -8.07 22.36 -30.15
C SER A 424 -7.95 22.10 -28.65
N ARG A 425 -7.03 21.21 -28.28
CA ARG A 425 -6.68 20.92 -26.90
C ARG A 425 -5.17 20.91 -26.73
N SER A 426 -4.70 21.29 -25.54
CA SER A 426 -3.29 21.10 -25.21
C SER A 426 -2.91 19.61 -25.28
N PRO A 427 -1.65 19.27 -25.65
CA PRO A 427 -1.16 17.89 -25.62
C PRO A 427 -1.40 17.21 -24.27
N ALA A 428 -1.25 17.95 -23.18
CA ALA A 428 -1.53 17.45 -21.83
C ALA A 428 -2.99 17.03 -21.62
N LYS A 429 -3.96 17.84 -22.06
CA LYS A 429 -5.37 17.47 -21.94
C LYS A 429 -5.73 16.32 -22.88
N ALA A 430 -5.12 16.27 -24.06
CA ALA A 430 -5.31 15.16 -25.01
C ALA A 430 -4.77 13.83 -24.47
N ALA A 431 -3.58 13.83 -23.85
CA ALA A 431 -3.00 12.64 -23.21
C ALA A 431 -3.86 12.13 -22.05
N ALA A 432 -4.35 13.04 -21.21
CA ALA A 432 -5.25 12.68 -20.11
C ALA A 432 -6.56 12.03 -20.60
N LEU A 433 -7.13 12.55 -21.70
CA LEU A 433 -8.29 11.93 -22.35
C LEU A 433 -7.97 10.56 -22.95
N LEU A 434 -6.79 10.41 -23.56
CA LEU A 434 -6.34 9.14 -24.11
C LEU A 434 -6.16 8.08 -23.02
N LEU A 435 -5.60 8.44 -21.86
CA LEU A 435 -5.51 7.53 -20.70
C LEU A 435 -6.90 7.12 -20.19
N LYS A 436 -7.85 8.07 -20.13
CA LYS A 436 -9.26 7.77 -19.82
C LYS A 436 -9.91 6.85 -20.86
N LEU A 437 -9.53 6.97 -22.14
CA LEU A 437 -9.98 6.05 -23.19
C LEU A 437 -9.42 4.64 -22.97
N TYR A 438 -8.12 4.49 -22.72
CA TYR A 438 -7.51 3.18 -22.44
C TYR A 438 -8.08 2.52 -21.18
N ARG A 439 -8.40 3.30 -20.13
CA ARG A 439 -9.19 2.81 -19.01
C ARG A 439 -10.52 2.24 -19.47
N ASN A 440 -11.31 3.00 -20.22
CA ASN A 440 -12.64 2.56 -20.65
C ASN A 440 -12.59 1.33 -21.57
N ALA A 441 -11.48 1.11 -22.26
CA ALA A 441 -11.27 -0.05 -23.12
C ALA A 441 -11.14 -1.38 -22.35
N THR A 442 -10.86 -1.36 -21.04
CA THR A 442 -10.85 -2.58 -20.20
C THR A 442 -12.25 -3.21 -20.05
N HIS A 443 -13.31 -2.45 -20.33
CA HIS A 443 -14.68 -2.95 -20.43
C HIS A 443 -15.07 -3.42 -21.85
N GLY A 444 -14.09 -3.51 -22.75
CA GLY A 444 -14.25 -3.87 -24.17
C GLY A 444 -14.55 -2.66 -25.06
N PHE A 445 -14.03 -2.65 -26.29
CA PHE A 445 -14.39 -1.70 -27.35
C PHE A 445 -15.79 -1.99 -27.92
N GLY A 446 -16.80 -2.08 -27.05
CA GLY A 446 -18.18 -2.35 -27.42
C GLY A 446 -18.98 -1.06 -27.59
N ARG A 447 -19.71 -0.93 -28.70
CA ARG A 447 -20.75 0.10 -28.86
C ARG A 447 -21.79 -0.07 -27.74
N ARG A 448 -21.80 0.81 -26.73
CA ARG A 448 -23.02 1.00 -25.93
C ARG A 448 -24.16 1.34 -26.90
N LYS A 449 -25.26 0.59 -26.93
CA LYS A 449 -26.42 0.97 -27.74
C LYS A 449 -27.14 2.11 -27.01
N GLY A 450 -26.96 3.36 -27.45
CA GLY A 450 -27.63 4.54 -26.88
C GLY A 450 -27.33 5.83 -27.65
N ARG A 451 -28.20 6.85 -27.50
CA ARG A 451 -28.14 8.14 -28.24
C ARG A 451 -26.82 8.91 -28.05
N GLY A 452 -26.08 8.68 -26.95
CA GLY A 452 -24.76 9.28 -26.68
C GLY A 452 -23.54 8.43 -27.08
N ALA A 453 -23.75 7.22 -27.59
CA ALA A 453 -22.65 6.30 -27.87
C ALA A 453 -21.94 6.58 -29.20
N LYS A 454 -22.69 6.96 -30.25
CA LYS A 454 -22.08 7.45 -31.52
C LYS A 454 -21.19 8.66 -31.26
N ALA A 455 -21.62 9.52 -30.33
CA ALA A 455 -20.90 10.73 -30.00
C ALA A 455 -19.54 10.42 -29.36
N LYS A 456 -19.52 9.64 -28.28
CA LYS A 456 -18.26 9.25 -27.60
C LYS A 456 -17.26 8.57 -28.55
N THR A 457 -17.73 7.74 -29.49
CA THR A 457 -16.88 7.03 -30.46
C THR A 457 -16.07 7.95 -31.37
N GLU A 458 -16.58 9.14 -31.75
CA GLU A 458 -15.88 10.03 -32.68
C GLU A 458 -14.68 10.72 -32.04
N LEU A 459 -14.83 11.21 -30.79
CA LEU A 459 -13.71 11.77 -30.02
C LEU A 459 -12.65 10.69 -29.71
N ASP A 460 -13.10 9.50 -29.30
CA ASP A 460 -12.21 8.37 -29.01
C ASP A 460 -11.40 7.97 -30.26
N THR A 461 -12.06 7.91 -31.42
CA THR A 461 -11.41 7.64 -32.71
C THR A 461 -10.43 8.75 -33.08
N SER A 462 -10.81 10.02 -32.87
CA SER A 462 -9.93 11.16 -33.14
C SER A 462 -8.67 11.12 -32.26
N LEU A 463 -8.78 10.72 -30.99
CA LEU A 463 -7.62 10.57 -30.10
C LEU A 463 -6.69 9.46 -30.59
N LEU A 464 -7.24 8.28 -30.92
CA LEU A 464 -6.46 7.13 -31.38
C LEU A 464 -5.74 7.37 -32.71
N ILE A 465 -6.35 8.13 -33.63
CA ILE A 465 -5.71 8.47 -34.91
C ILE A 465 -4.54 9.44 -34.71
N HIS A 466 -4.64 10.34 -33.72
CA HIS A 466 -3.64 11.39 -33.51
C HIS A 466 -2.41 10.93 -32.70
N HIS A 467 -2.47 9.77 -32.04
CA HIS A 467 -1.39 9.25 -31.20
C HIS A 467 -0.80 7.96 -31.78
N ASP A 468 0.49 7.73 -31.55
CA ASP A 468 1.22 6.53 -31.99
C ASP A 468 0.90 5.23 -31.21
N GLY A 469 -0.01 5.28 -30.23
CA GLY A 469 -0.37 4.18 -29.34
C GLY A 469 0.70 3.72 -28.34
N GLN A 470 1.89 4.35 -28.29
CA GLN A 470 2.93 3.99 -27.34
C GLN A 470 2.57 4.47 -25.93
N MET A 471 2.67 3.58 -24.95
CA MET A 471 2.43 3.89 -23.54
C MET A 471 3.66 3.42 -22.77
N PRO A 472 4.49 4.33 -22.24
CA PRO A 472 5.69 3.96 -21.50
C PRO A 472 5.34 3.06 -20.31
N ALA A 473 6.20 2.08 -20.02
CA ALA A 473 5.91 1.06 -19.02
C ALA A 473 5.65 1.63 -17.62
N ASP A 474 6.36 2.71 -17.26
CA ASP A 474 6.29 3.31 -15.92
C ASP A 474 5.07 4.21 -15.70
N ILE A 475 4.21 4.43 -16.70
CA ILE A 475 2.94 5.16 -16.50
C ILE A 475 2.07 4.49 -15.43
N VAL A 476 2.20 3.16 -15.29
CA VAL A 476 1.48 2.37 -14.29
C VAL A 476 1.81 2.77 -12.85
N LEU A 477 2.94 3.44 -12.62
CA LEU A 477 3.38 3.90 -11.31
C LEU A 477 2.79 5.27 -10.92
N LEU A 478 2.00 5.92 -11.80
CA LEU A 478 1.37 7.21 -11.49
C LEU A 478 0.53 7.20 -10.20
N PRO A 479 -0.22 6.14 -9.85
CA PRO A 479 -0.94 6.09 -8.58
C PRO A 479 -0.02 6.10 -7.36
N TYR A 480 1.25 5.69 -7.49
CA TYR A 480 2.20 5.70 -6.38
C TYR A 480 2.53 7.13 -5.94
N LEU A 481 2.65 8.06 -6.90
CA LEU A 481 2.73 9.49 -6.60
C LEU A 481 1.53 9.97 -5.76
N TYR A 482 0.33 9.51 -6.09
CA TYR A 482 -0.90 9.88 -5.37
C TYR A 482 -1.01 9.24 -3.99
N LEU A 483 -0.44 8.05 -3.79
CA LEU A 483 -0.26 7.48 -2.46
C LEU A 483 0.68 8.34 -1.61
N LEU A 484 1.83 8.76 -2.16
CA LEU A 484 2.76 9.66 -1.47
C LEU A 484 2.12 11.00 -1.14
N ASP A 485 1.36 11.60 -2.07
CA ASP A 485 0.63 12.86 -1.85
C ASP A 485 -0.45 12.70 -0.77
N THR A 486 -1.09 11.54 -0.69
CA THR A 486 -2.05 11.20 0.38
C THR A 486 -1.36 11.12 1.74
N LEU A 487 -0.24 10.40 1.83
CA LEU A 487 0.57 10.29 3.05
C LEU A 487 1.19 11.63 3.49
N CYS A 488 1.51 12.50 2.54
CA CYS A 488 2.01 13.85 2.80
C CYS A 488 0.92 14.85 3.23
N ASN A 489 -0.36 14.49 3.11
CA ASN A 489 -1.51 15.38 3.35
C ASN A 489 -2.61 14.68 4.16
N PRO A 490 -2.30 14.16 5.37
CA PRO A 490 -3.28 13.46 6.21
C PRO A 490 -4.53 14.30 6.51
N ASP A 491 -4.35 15.60 6.81
CA ASP A 491 -5.46 16.52 7.12
C ASP A 491 -6.43 16.71 5.96
N ARG A 492 -5.94 16.65 4.72
CA ARG A 492 -6.79 16.74 3.52
C ARG A 492 -7.68 15.51 3.41
N VAL A 493 -7.13 14.33 3.68
CA VAL A 493 -7.89 13.07 3.69
C VAL A 493 -8.94 13.10 4.80
N ARG A 494 -8.54 13.50 6.01
CA ARG A 494 -9.46 13.68 7.14
C ARG A 494 -10.62 14.62 6.79
N SER A 495 -10.31 15.77 6.19
CA SER A 495 -11.32 16.76 5.78
C SER A 495 -12.28 16.20 4.71
N THR A 496 -11.75 15.44 3.75
CA THR A 496 -12.56 14.72 2.76
C THR A 496 -13.50 13.70 3.44
N ILE A 497 -13.00 12.90 4.38
CA ILE A 497 -13.82 11.94 5.13
C ILE A 497 -14.96 12.67 5.85
N MET A 498 -14.63 13.66 6.68
CA MET A 498 -15.62 14.41 7.47
C MET A 498 -16.71 15.02 6.58
N ARG A 499 -16.31 15.61 5.43
CA ARG A 499 -17.27 16.14 4.45
C ARG A 499 -18.18 15.05 3.91
N LYS A 500 -17.62 13.93 3.44
CA LYS A 500 -18.42 12.85 2.83
C LYS A 500 -19.38 12.21 3.81
N VAL A 501 -18.93 11.94 5.03
CA VAL A 501 -19.77 11.36 6.08
C VAL A 501 -20.87 12.32 6.51
N ALA A 502 -20.63 13.63 6.51
CA ALA A 502 -21.65 14.61 6.82
C ALA A 502 -22.67 14.82 5.68
N THR A 503 -22.34 14.50 4.43
CA THR A 503 -23.23 14.69 3.27
C THR A 503 -23.94 13.42 2.78
N GLY A 504 -23.45 12.24 3.17
CA GLY A 504 -24.07 10.95 2.88
C GLY A 504 -25.16 10.62 3.88
#